data_AF-A0A350UDK2-F1
#
_entry.id   AF-A0A350UDK2-F1
#
_cell.length_a   1.000
_cell.length_b   1.000
_cell.length_c   1.000
_cell.angle_alpha   90.00
_cell.angle_beta   90.00
_cell.angle_gamma   90.00
#
_symmetry.space_group_name_H-M   'P 1'
#
loop_
_entity.id
_entity.type
_entity.pdbx_description
1 polymer ?
#
loop_
_entity_poly.entity_id
_entity_poly.type
_entity_poly.pdbx_seq_one_letter_code
_entity_poly.pdbx_strand_id
1 'polypeptide(L)'
;MNEKQKILDALNGLENCFVAGGAITSVFTNAPINDFDIYPKSTDALEKAIEWAFDGGWNSHASSRALTFSYGGGAPQVQIMHFDTFETAEKIFDAFDFTCCMGALDLDSKDFVFHNDFLRHCSQRFLSFNPKTRFPYASARRVQKYQDKGYTIGQAEFMKILLTCQSRPLASWEDLKEQIGGVYGEQLVIPEEKEYSFEAAFEALGSLQFVGAKGGYTSLEEALVCVSNREIEYFESDGQVFAKLDETFEPVGAKPKNGKLVSLADMFKDGLFYKVVKKDGEYYRSIYYTNFVYKIGEVVSSKSPYIFVCSRDSIANRYKHEFNKHKAIVELRADYDDVVYGSELKLKKCHVVRECDISEFEQLEDSAA
;
A
#
# COMPACT_ATOMS: atom_id res chain seq x y z
N MET A 1 16.72 34.54 -3.74
CA MET A 1 16.95 33.16 -3.27
C MET A 1 16.63 32.24 -4.44
N ASN A 2 17.62 31.52 -4.96
CA ASN A 2 17.51 30.71 -6.19
C ASN A 2 16.40 29.65 -6.02
N GLU A 3 15.47 29.50 -6.97
CA GLU A 3 14.38 28.49 -6.89
C GLU A 3 14.94 27.08 -6.65
N LYS A 4 16.13 26.77 -7.19
CA LYS A 4 16.87 25.55 -6.88
C LYS A 4 17.12 25.37 -5.38
N GLN A 5 17.51 26.43 -4.67
CA GLN A 5 17.79 26.36 -3.25
C GLN A 5 16.51 26.05 -2.45
N LYS A 6 15.35 26.59 -2.86
CA LYS A 6 14.08 26.27 -2.21
C LYS A 6 13.74 24.78 -2.30
N ILE A 7 14.03 24.16 -3.45
CA ILE A 7 13.85 22.72 -3.63
C ILE A 7 14.79 21.95 -2.69
N LEU A 8 16.08 22.31 -2.67
CA LEU A 8 17.07 21.64 -1.81
C LEU A 8 16.76 21.81 -0.31
N ASP A 9 16.27 22.98 0.09
CA ASP A 9 15.88 23.23 1.48
C ASP A 9 14.63 22.42 1.86
N ALA A 10 13.65 22.33 0.95
CA ALA A 10 12.42 21.57 1.18
C ALA A 10 12.64 20.06 1.22
N LEU A 11 13.62 19.55 0.48
CA LEU A 11 13.94 18.13 0.34
C LEU A 11 15.23 17.74 1.08
N ASN A 12 15.65 18.56 2.04
CA ASN A 12 16.88 18.32 2.78
C ASN A 12 16.82 16.99 3.54
N GLY A 13 17.88 16.18 3.41
CA GLY A 13 17.96 14.85 4.02
C GLY A 13 17.51 13.70 3.11
N LEU A 14 16.90 13.97 1.96
CA LEU A 14 16.70 12.96 0.92
C LEU A 14 18.00 12.74 0.14
N GLU A 15 18.40 11.48 0.04
CA GLU A 15 19.55 11.01 -0.73
C GLU A 15 19.11 9.96 -1.75
N ASN A 16 19.93 9.73 -2.78
CA ASN A 16 19.72 8.73 -3.81
C ASN A 16 18.34 8.84 -4.50
N CYS A 17 17.86 10.08 -4.67
CA CYS A 17 16.57 10.40 -5.26
C CYS A 17 16.72 11.52 -6.29
N PHE A 18 15.81 11.52 -7.26
CA PHE A 18 15.56 12.67 -8.13
C PHE A 18 14.26 13.37 -7.71
N VAL A 19 14.20 14.68 -7.91
CA VAL A 19 12.92 15.39 -8.03
C VAL A 19 12.72 15.79 -9.48
N ALA A 20 11.58 15.44 -10.07
CA ALA A 20 11.36 15.59 -11.50
C ALA A 20 9.95 16.08 -11.84
N GLY A 21 9.70 16.38 -13.11
CA GLY A 21 8.36 16.69 -13.59
C GLY A 21 7.93 18.12 -13.31
N GLY A 22 6.70 18.27 -12.81
CA GLY A 22 6.01 19.56 -12.70
C GLY A 22 6.76 20.60 -11.86
N ALA A 23 7.41 20.16 -10.77
CA ALA A 23 8.22 21.05 -9.92
C ALA A 23 9.36 21.70 -10.73
N ILE A 24 10.06 20.91 -11.54
CA ILE A 24 11.16 21.41 -12.39
C ILE A 24 10.62 22.31 -13.48
N THR A 25 9.53 21.95 -14.14
CA THR A 25 8.84 22.83 -15.10
C THR A 25 8.46 24.17 -14.46
N SER A 26 7.94 24.16 -13.23
CA SER A 26 7.56 25.36 -12.49
C SER A 26 8.76 26.29 -12.25
N VAL A 27 9.93 25.75 -11.88
CA VAL A 27 11.18 26.53 -11.76
C VAL A 27 11.51 27.28 -13.04
N PHE A 28 11.47 26.60 -14.19
CA PHE A 28 11.86 27.19 -15.48
C PHE A 28 10.77 28.02 -16.16
N THR A 29 9.55 28.02 -15.61
CA THR A 29 8.42 28.83 -16.11
C THR A 29 7.97 29.90 -15.13
N ASN A 30 8.67 30.04 -13.99
CA ASN A 30 8.35 30.96 -12.90
C ASN A 30 6.91 30.79 -12.38
N ALA A 31 6.45 29.54 -12.32
CA ALA A 31 5.17 29.16 -11.76
C ALA A 31 5.35 28.63 -10.32
N PRO A 32 4.33 28.72 -9.45
CA PRO A 32 4.38 28.10 -8.13
C PRO A 32 4.61 26.58 -8.23
N ILE A 33 5.36 26.03 -7.28
CA ILE A 33 5.51 24.59 -7.09
C ILE A 33 4.40 24.15 -6.13
N ASN A 34 3.55 23.22 -6.56
CA ASN A 34 2.44 22.71 -5.75
C ASN A 34 2.82 21.41 -5.03
N ASP A 35 3.62 20.58 -5.69
CA ASP A 35 4.00 19.25 -5.28
C ASP A 35 5.40 18.89 -5.80
N PHE A 36 6.09 18.02 -5.06
CA PHE A 36 7.37 17.45 -5.42
C PHE A 36 7.21 15.96 -5.72
N ASP A 37 7.43 15.57 -6.98
CA ASP A 37 7.47 14.17 -7.38
C ASP A 37 8.89 13.62 -7.19
N ILE A 38 9.06 12.70 -6.24
CA ILE A 38 10.34 12.10 -5.85
C ILE A 38 10.47 10.72 -6.47
N TYR A 39 11.56 10.51 -7.21
CA TYR A 39 11.87 9.28 -7.92
C TYR A 39 13.12 8.64 -7.31
N PRO A 40 12.97 7.54 -6.54
CA PRO A 40 14.10 6.86 -5.92
C PRO A 40 14.98 6.14 -6.93
N LYS A 41 16.30 6.14 -6.72
CA LYS A 41 17.29 5.48 -7.59
C LYS A 41 17.37 3.97 -7.41
N SER A 42 16.94 3.47 -6.26
CA SER A 42 17.01 2.05 -5.88
C SER A 42 15.89 1.70 -4.88
N THR A 43 15.72 0.41 -4.58
CA THR A 43 14.77 -0.04 -3.55
C THR A 43 15.13 0.48 -2.16
N ASP A 44 16.42 0.50 -1.80
CA ASP A 44 16.89 1.08 -0.53
C ASP A 44 16.59 2.58 -0.45
N ALA A 45 16.77 3.32 -1.55
CA ALA A 45 16.41 4.73 -1.62
C ALA A 45 14.89 4.96 -1.50
N LEU A 46 14.08 4.06 -2.04
CA LEU A 46 12.62 4.13 -1.92
C LEU A 46 12.19 4.01 -0.45
N GLU A 47 12.72 3.02 0.27
CA GLU A 47 12.41 2.81 1.68
C GLU A 47 12.85 4.00 2.54
N LYS A 48 14.08 4.49 2.35
CA LYS A 48 14.58 5.69 3.04
C LYS A 48 13.78 6.95 2.72
N ALA A 49 13.29 7.10 1.48
CA ALA A 49 12.46 8.24 1.10
C ALA A 49 11.08 8.19 1.78
N ILE A 50 10.53 6.99 2.00
CA ILE A 50 9.29 6.80 2.74
C ILE A 50 9.52 7.09 4.22
N GLU A 51 10.59 6.57 4.82
CA GLU A 51 11.00 6.86 6.21
C GLU A 51 11.14 8.37 6.44
N TRP A 52 11.89 9.06 5.59
CA TRP A 52 12.05 10.51 5.63
C TRP A 52 10.70 11.23 5.55
N ALA A 53 9.78 10.75 4.70
CA ALA A 53 8.49 11.41 4.51
C ALA A 53 7.54 11.24 5.71
N PHE A 54 7.65 10.13 6.44
CA PHE A 54 6.89 9.89 7.67
C PHE A 54 7.46 10.63 8.89
N ASP A 55 8.75 10.97 8.90
CA ASP A 55 9.36 11.73 10.00
C ASP A 55 8.81 13.17 10.10
N GLY A 56 8.50 13.78 8.96
CA GLY A 56 7.98 15.16 8.90
C GLY A 56 6.50 15.31 8.55
N GLY A 57 5.85 14.28 8.00
CA GLY A 57 4.53 14.38 7.40
C GLY A 57 3.65 13.16 7.66
N TRP A 58 2.43 13.20 7.12
CA TRP A 58 1.54 12.04 7.13
C TRP A 58 1.19 11.64 5.70
N ASN A 59 1.03 10.33 5.48
CA ASN A 59 0.56 9.82 4.20
C ASN A 59 -0.92 10.17 4.04
N SER A 60 -1.21 11.13 3.16
CA SER A 60 -2.57 11.61 2.91
C SER A 60 -3.33 10.72 1.93
N HIS A 61 -2.62 10.16 0.94
CA HIS A 61 -3.19 9.35 -0.11
C HIS A 61 -2.19 8.30 -0.59
N ALA A 62 -2.70 7.11 -0.87
CA ALA A 62 -1.94 6.01 -1.45
C ALA A 62 -2.57 5.58 -2.77
N SER A 63 -1.73 5.42 -3.79
CA SER A 63 -2.12 4.90 -5.11
C SER A 63 -1.16 3.81 -5.54
N SER A 64 -1.49 3.12 -6.64
CA SER A 64 -0.57 2.15 -7.26
C SER A 64 0.74 2.76 -7.78
N ARG A 65 0.83 4.10 -7.88
CA ARG A 65 2.01 4.79 -8.43
C ARG A 65 2.83 5.56 -7.42
N ALA A 66 2.14 6.19 -6.47
CA ALA A 66 2.72 7.17 -5.58
C ALA A 66 2.09 7.14 -4.20
N LEU A 67 2.91 7.48 -3.21
CA LEU A 67 2.50 7.81 -1.86
C LEU A 67 2.57 9.33 -1.68
N THR A 68 1.44 9.97 -1.39
CA THR A 68 1.35 11.43 -1.24
C THR A 68 1.38 11.84 0.22
N PHE A 69 2.42 12.55 0.62
CA PHE A 69 2.65 13.07 1.96
C PHE A 69 2.31 14.56 2.05
N SER A 70 1.70 14.94 3.16
CA SER A 70 1.37 16.33 3.51
C SER A 70 2.05 16.71 4.83
N TYR A 71 2.47 17.96 4.95
CA TYR A 71 3.33 18.46 6.05
C TYR A 71 2.67 19.59 6.87
N GLY A 72 1.36 19.83 6.68
CA GLY A 72 0.65 20.94 7.31
C GLY A 72 1.12 22.32 6.82
N GLY A 73 0.50 23.39 7.34
CA GLY A 73 0.97 24.77 7.11
C GLY A 73 0.95 25.27 5.65
N GLY A 74 0.30 24.57 4.73
CA GLY A 74 0.28 24.91 3.30
C GLY A 74 1.59 24.61 2.56
N ALA A 75 2.48 23.81 3.15
CA ALA A 75 3.68 23.33 2.47
C ALA A 75 3.33 22.49 1.23
N PRO A 76 4.14 22.54 0.16
CA PRO A 76 3.96 21.67 -1.00
C PRO A 76 3.89 20.20 -0.58
N GLN A 77 3.03 19.43 -1.27
CA GLN A 77 2.95 17.98 -1.04
C GLN A 77 4.19 17.27 -1.58
N VAL A 78 4.57 16.16 -0.97
CA VAL A 78 5.63 15.29 -1.49
C VAL A 78 5.01 14.00 -1.98
N GLN A 79 5.31 13.59 -3.20
CA GLN A 79 4.86 12.33 -3.78
C GLN A 79 6.05 11.41 -3.97
N ILE A 80 6.12 10.32 -3.20
CA ILE A 80 7.14 9.28 -3.38
C ILE A 80 6.64 8.30 -4.44
N MET A 81 7.30 8.28 -5.59
CA MET A 81 6.94 7.41 -6.71
C MET A 81 7.50 6.00 -6.47
N HIS A 82 6.62 4.99 -6.41
CA HIS A 82 6.98 3.61 -6.04
C HIS A 82 6.66 2.55 -7.12
N PHE A 83 6.13 2.99 -8.27
CA PHE A 83 5.85 2.10 -9.39
C PHE A 83 7.12 1.52 -10.04
N ASP A 84 8.26 2.18 -9.88
CA ASP A 84 9.56 1.72 -10.34
C ASP A 84 10.69 2.48 -9.61
N THR A 85 11.93 2.03 -9.79
CA THR A 85 13.14 2.73 -9.34
C THR A 85 13.97 3.17 -10.53
N PHE A 86 14.62 4.33 -10.43
CA PHE A 86 15.21 5.01 -11.57
C PHE A 86 16.68 5.35 -11.33
N GLU A 87 17.59 4.50 -11.78
CA GLU A 87 19.04 4.73 -11.66
C GLU A 87 19.50 6.05 -12.30
N THR A 88 18.80 6.52 -13.33
CA THR A 88 19.17 7.69 -14.15
C THR A 88 17.94 8.51 -14.53
N ALA A 89 18.09 9.83 -14.68
CA ALA A 89 17.01 10.73 -15.07
C ALA A 89 16.39 10.37 -16.44
N GLU A 90 17.17 9.82 -17.37
CA GLU A 90 16.71 9.40 -18.69
C GLU A 90 15.65 8.30 -18.61
N LYS A 91 15.78 7.37 -17.64
CA LYS A 91 14.75 6.34 -17.39
C LYS A 91 13.44 6.96 -16.88
N ILE A 92 13.52 8.06 -16.12
CA ILE A 92 12.33 8.84 -15.71
C ILE A 92 11.69 9.48 -16.94
N PHE A 93 12.50 10.11 -17.80
CA PHE A 93 12.01 10.78 -19.01
C PHE A 93 11.32 9.82 -19.97
N ASP A 94 11.82 8.59 -20.10
CA ASP A 94 11.19 7.54 -20.90
C ASP A 94 9.78 7.18 -20.40
N ALA A 95 9.49 7.38 -19.11
CA ALA A 95 8.16 7.17 -18.53
C ALA A 95 7.24 8.39 -18.66
N PHE A 96 7.77 9.59 -18.90
CA PHE A 96 6.99 10.83 -18.98
C PHE A 96 6.28 10.98 -20.33
N ASP A 97 5.17 11.71 -20.32
CA ASP A 97 4.30 11.95 -21.47
C ASP A 97 4.71 13.14 -22.31
N PHE A 98 5.12 14.25 -21.69
CA PHE A 98 5.47 15.46 -22.41
C PHE A 98 6.90 15.88 -22.08
N THR A 99 7.62 16.23 -23.13
CA THR A 99 9.01 16.74 -23.05
C THR A 99 9.16 17.99 -22.19
N CYS A 100 8.14 18.84 -22.06
CA CYS A 100 8.14 20.00 -21.15
C CYS A 100 8.11 19.61 -19.66
N CYS A 101 7.91 18.33 -19.34
CA CYS A 101 8.00 17.76 -18.00
C CYS A 101 9.31 16.99 -17.78
N MET A 102 10.12 16.77 -18.83
CA MET A 102 11.35 15.96 -18.77
C MET A 102 12.54 16.77 -18.28
N GLY A 103 12.39 17.32 -17.07
CA GLY A 103 13.47 17.89 -16.28
C GLY A 103 13.52 17.21 -14.92
N ALA A 104 14.72 16.98 -14.43
CA ALA A 104 14.99 16.43 -13.11
C ALA A 104 16.11 17.23 -12.42
N LEU A 105 16.07 17.27 -11.10
CA LEU A 105 17.18 17.65 -10.25
C LEU A 105 17.63 16.39 -9.50
N ASP A 106 18.89 16.04 -9.67
CA ASP A 106 19.53 14.99 -8.88
C ASP A 106 19.86 15.55 -7.49
N LEU A 107 19.33 14.94 -6.42
CA LEU A 107 19.53 15.44 -5.06
C LEU A 107 20.95 15.17 -4.54
N ASP A 108 21.68 14.21 -5.12
CA ASP A 108 23.04 13.85 -4.68
C ASP A 108 24.06 14.82 -5.29
N SER A 109 24.09 14.88 -6.63
CA SER A 109 24.99 15.79 -7.35
C SER A 109 24.53 17.25 -7.27
N LYS A 110 23.26 17.46 -6.94
CA LYS A 110 22.58 18.77 -6.95
C LYS A 110 22.55 19.38 -8.34
N ASP A 111 22.68 18.60 -9.40
CA ASP A 111 22.68 19.09 -10.77
C ASP A 111 21.36 18.83 -11.48
N PHE A 112 20.99 19.77 -12.36
CA PHE A 112 19.83 19.58 -13.21
C PHE A 112 20.18 18.69 -14.40
N VAL A 113 19.29 17.77 -14.72
CA VAL A 113 19.33 16.93 -15.92
C VAL A 113 18.09 17.21 -16.74
N PHE A 114 18.26 17.42 -18.04
CA PHE A 114 17.17 17.80 -18.94
C PHE A 114 17.15 16.93 -20.19
N HIS A 115 15.95 16.67 -20.69
CA HIS A 115 15.80 16.31 -22.09
C HIS A 115 16.24 17.48 -23.00
N ASN A 116 16.84 17.18 -24.15
CA ASN A 116 17.40 18.18 -25.07
C ASN A 116 16.39 19.29 -25.46
N ASP A 117 15.12 18.92 -25.59
CA ASP A 117 14.04 19.83 -25.97
C ASP A 117 13.25 20.42 -24.79
N PHE A 118 13.59 20.07 -23.54
CA PHE A 118 12.85 20.50 -22.35
C PHE A 118 12.71 22.03 -22.28
N LEU A 119 13.84 22.75 -22.28
CA LEU A 119 13.84 24.21 -22.15
C LEU A 119 13.11 24.89 -23.31
N ARG A 120 13.26 24.36 -24.54
CA ARG A 120 12.56 24.86 -25.74
C ARG A 120 11.05 24.73 -25.57
N HIS A 121 10.56 23.56 -25.19
CA HIS A 121 9.13 23.29 -25.06
C HIS A 121 8.50 23.96 -23.82
N CYS A 122 9.25 24.14 -22.73
CA CYS A 122 8.84 24.99 -21.62
C CYS A 122 8.67 26.45 -22.06
N SER A 123 9.67 27.01 -22.76
CA SER A 123 9.63 28.40 -23.24
C SER A 123 8.48 28.66 -24.21
N GLN A 124 8.20 27.71 -25.10
CA GLN A 124 7.12 27.81 -26.09
C GLN A 124 5.74 27.47 -25.50
N ARG A 125 5.69 26.94 -24.26
CA ARG A 125 4.49 26.28 -23.71
C ARG A 125 3.92 25.26 -24.71
N PHE A 126 4.78 24.41 -25.24
CA PHE A 126 4.42 23.41 -26.26
C PHE A 126 4.44 22.00 -25.67
N LEU A 127 3.38 21.23 -25.94
CA LEU A 127 3.29 19.83 -25.57
C LEU A 127 3.77 18.96 -26.73
N SER A 128 5.04 18.53 -26.67
CA SER A 128 5.52 17.45 -27.53
C SER A 128 5.46 16.13 -26.78
N PHE A 129 4.71 15.19 -27.36
CA PHE A 129 4.33 13.91 -26.79
C PHE A 129 5.42 12.85 -26.98
N ASN A 130 5.68 12.11 -25.91
CA ASN A 130 6.58 10.96 -25.86
C ASN A 130 5.76 9.66 -25.93
N PRO A 131 5.84 8.89 -27.03
CA PRO A 131 5.09 7.65 -27.20
C PRO A 131 5.57 6.51 -26.27
N LYS A 132 6.71 6.66 -25.60
CA LYS A 132 7.21 5.68 -24.63
C LYS A 132 6.42 5.67 -23.31
N THR A 133 5.69 6.75 -22.99
CA THR A 133 4.90 6.87 -21.75
C THR A 133 4.12 5.60 -21.45
N ARG A 134 4.05 5.17 -20.18
CA ARG A 134 3.27 3.98 -19.76
C ARG A 134 1.75 4.23 -19.86
N PHE A 135 1.32 5.49 -19.84
CA PHE A 135 -0.08 5.87 -19.66
C PHE A 135 -0.59 6.82 -20.76
N PRO A 136 -0.74 6.37 -22.02
CA PRO A 136 -1.18 7.22 -23.12
C PRO A 136 -2.59 7.81 -22.93
N TYR A 137 -3.54 7.07 -22.32
CA TYR A 137 -4.89 7.58 -22.04
C TYR A 137 -4.87 8.71 -21.00
N ALA A 138 -4.12 8.55 -19.90
CA ALA A 138 -3.89 9.65 -18.95
C ALA A 138 -3.22 10.86 -19.59
N SER A 139 -2.36 10.64 -20.59
CA SER A 139 -1.68 11.71 -21.33
C SER A 139 -2.68 12.52 -22.17
N ALA A 140 -3.67 11.87 -22.79
CA ALA A 140 -4.76 12.56 -23.49
C ALA A 140 -5.53 13.51 -22.55
N ARG A 141 -5.87 13.08 -21.33
CA ARG A 141 -6.53 13.95 -20.33
C ARG A 141 -5.60 15.09 -19.88
N ARG A 142 -4.30 14.81 -19.71
CA ARG A 142 -3.32 15.84 -19.31
C ARG A 142 -3.16 16.94 -20.35
N VAL A 143 -3.49 16.71 -21.63
CA VAL A 143 -3.55 17.78 -22.64
C VAL A 143 -4.47 18.91 -22.18
N GLN A 144 -5.71 18.61 -21.78
CA GLN A 144 -6.67 19.63 -21.32
C GLN A 144 -6.10 20.40 -20.12
N LYS A 145 -5.60 19.68 -19.11
CA LYS A 145 -4.97 20.29 -17.92
C LYS A 145 -3.83 21.26 -18.29
N TYR A 146 -3.00 20.91 -19.26
CA TYR A 146 -1.91 21.78 -19.69
C TYR A 146 -2.40 22.93 -20.59
N GLN A 147 -3.44 22.73 -21.39
CA GLN A 147 -4.10 23.80 -22.13
C GLN A 147 -4.68 24.85 -21.18
N ASP A 148 -5.29 24.43 -20.07
CA ASP A 148 -5.78 25.34 -19.02
C ASP A 148 -4.63 26.15 -18.38
N LYS A 149 -3.40 25.61 -18.41
CA LYS A 149 -2.16 26.30 -18.00
C LYS A 149 -1.51 27.12 -19.13
N GLY A 150 -2.18 27.27 -20.27
CA GLY A 150 -1.72 28.04 -21.42
C GLY A 150 -0.72 27.32 -22.33
N TYR A 151 -0.66 25.98 -22.27
CA TYR A 151 0.12 25.20 -23.24
C TYR A 151 -0.68 24.92 -24.52
N THR A 152 0.04 24.70 -25.61
CA THR A 152 -0.51 24.32 -26.91
C THR A 152 0.00 22.95 -27.33
N ILE A 153 -0.81 22.22 -28.11
CA ILE A 153 -0.43 20.96 -28.73
C ILE A 153 -0.73 21.03 -30.22
N GLY A 154 0.20 20.57 -31.04
CA GLY A 154 -0.01 20.47 -32.48
C GLY A 154 -0.88 19.27 -32.85
N GLN A 155 -1.58 19.35 -33.99
CA GLN A 155 -2.41 18.24 -34.48
C GLN A 155 -1.62 16.93 -34.61
N ALA A 156 -0.37 17.00 -35.10
CA ALA A 156 0.49 15.83 -35.23
C ALA A 156 0.82 15.18 -33.88
N GLU A 157 1.12 15.98 -32.85
CA GLU A 157 1.41 15.48 -31.49
C GLU A 157 0.17 14.84 -30.87
N PHE A 158 -1.01 15.43 -31.08
CA PHE A 158 -2.27 14.85 -30.63
C PHE A 158 -2.57 13.52 -31.34
N MET A 159 -2.33 13.42 -32.66
CA MET A 159 -2.46 12.17 -33.40
C MET A 159 -1.52 11.07 -32.87
N LYS A 160 -0.30 11.41 -32.45
CA LYS A 160 0.61 10.44 -31.82
C LYS A 160 0.02 9.86 -30.53
N ILE A 161 -0.68 10.66 -29.72
CA ILE A 161 -1.38 10.18 -28.52
C ILE A 161 -2.41 9.13 -28.92
N LEU A 162 -3.29 9.44 -29.89
CA LEU A 162 -4.34 8.53 -30.34
C LEU A 162 -3.78 7.20 -30.88
N LEU A 163 -2.73 7.26 -31.70
CA LEU A 163 -2.06 6.06 -32.22
C LEU A 163 -1.41 5.23 -31.12
N THR A 164 -0.87 5.90 -30.08
CA THR A 164 -0.27 5.19 -28.94
C THR A 164 -1.34 4.52 -28.08
N CYS A 165 -2.49 5.17 -27.85
CA CYS A 165 -3.65 4.54 -27.23
C CYS A 165 -4.10 3.30 -28.01
N GLN A 166 -4.22 3.41 -29.34
CA GLN A 166 -4.60 2.28 -30.20
C GLN A 166 -3.60 1.12 -30.12
N SER A 167 -2.30 1.41 -30.00
CA SER A 167 -1.26 0.37 -29.86
C SER A 167 -1.29 -0.36 -28.52
N ARG A 168 -2.07 0.14 -27.54
CA ARG A 168 -2.21 -0.43 -26.20
C ARG A 168 -3.70 -0.58 -25.85
N PRO A 169 -4.39 -1.53 -26.48
CA PRO A 169 -5.81 -1.73 -26.25
C PRO A 169 -6.08 -2.13 -24.80
N LEU A 170 -7.15 -1.58 -24.24
CA LEU A 170 -7.64 -1.90 -22.91
C LEU A 170 -8.39 -3.24 -22.95
N ALA A 171 -7.93 -4.23 -22.19
CA ALA A 171 -8.50 -5.58 -22.20
C ALA A 171 -9.30 -5.91 -20.93
N SER A 172 -9.17 -5.10 -19.89
CA SER A 172 -9.82 -5.31 -18.60
C SER A 172 -10.20 -4.00 -17.91
N TRP A 173 -11.04 -4.10 -16.87
CA TRP A 173 -11.36 -2.98 -16.01
C TRP A 173 -10.13 -2.48 -15.24
N GLU A 174 -9.23 -3.39 -14.87
CA GLU A 174 -7.94 -3.09 -14.25
C GLU A 174 -7.08 -2.23 -15.18
N ASP A 175 -6.98 -2.59 -16.46
CA ASP A 175 -6.24 -1.78 -17.45
C ASP A 175 -6.83 -0.38 -17.57
N LEU A 176 -8.16 -0.27 -17.64
CA LEU A 176 -8.85 1.02 -17.72
C LEU A 176 -8.60 1.86 -16.46
N LYS A 177 -8.70 1.25 -15.28
CA LYS A 177 -8.38 1.88 -13.99
C LYS A 177 -6.93 2.31 -13.91
N GLU A 178 -6.00 1.51 -14.41
CA GLU A 178 -4.59 1.87 -14.40
C GLU A 178 -4.33 3.02 -15.38
N GLN A 179 -4.86 2.95 -16.60
CA GLN A 179 -4.63 3.93 -17.65
C GLN A 179 -5.27 5.29 -17.39
N ILE A 180 -6.38 5.34 -16.64
CA ILE A 180 -7.10 6.57 -16.30
C ILE A 180 -6.84 6.99 -14.84
N GLY A 181 -6.64 6.03 -13.94
CA GLY A 181 -6.38 6.25 -12.52
C GLY A 181 -4.96 6.73 -12.24
N GLY A 182 -4.76 7.30 -11.06
CA GLY A 182 -3.46 7.84 -10.64
C GLY A 182 -3.20 9.30 -11.03
N VAL A 183 -4.24 10.05 -11.38
CA VAL A 183 -4.21 11.52 -11.41
C VAL A 183 -5.26 11.97 -10.42
N TYR A 184 -4.85 12.54 -9.28
CA TYR A 184 -5.71 13.18 -8.28
C TYR A 184 -6.76 12.31 -7.57
N GLY A 185 -6.48 11.03 -7.35
CA GLY A 185 -7.33 10.18 -6.52
C GLY A 185 -8.66 9.74 -7.14
N GLU A 186 -8.88 10.07 -8.40
CA GLU A 186 -10.05 9.69 -9.18
C GLU A 186 -10.17 8.16 -9.27
N GLN A 187 -11.28 7.60 -8.78
CA GLN A 187 -11.63 6.20 -8.97
C GLN A 187 -12.79 6.06 -9.95
N LEU A 188 -12.58 5.28 -11.00
CA LEU A 188 -13.67 4.81 -11.83
C LEU A 188 -14.51 3.84 -11.01
N VAL A 189 -15.78 4.17 -10.80
CA VAL A 189 -16.76 3.22 -10.25
C VAL A 189 -17.03 2.19 -11.33
N ILE A 190 -16.50 0.98 -11.15
CA ILE A 190 -16.84 -0.15 -12.02
C ILE A 190 -18.24 -0.62 -11.62
N PRO A 191 -19.15 -0.84 -12.57
CA PRO A 191 -20.42 -1.50 -12.27
C PRO A 191 -20.14 -2.91 -11.71
N GLU A 192 -20.56 -3.18 -10.47
CA GLU A 192 -20.49 -4.52 -9.90
C GLU A 192 -21.23 -5.49 -10.84
N GLU A 193 -20.62 -6.64 -11.12
CA GLU A 193 -21.15 -7.75 -11.95
C GLU A 193 -21.18 -7.58 -13.48
N LYS A 194 -20.61 -6.51 -14.07
CA LYS A 194 -20.43 -6.44 -15.54
C LYS A 194 -19.05 -6.90 -16.00
N GLU A 195 -19.00 -7.90 -16.89
CA GLU A 195 -17.80 -8.23 -17.66
C GLU A 195 -17.31 -7.00 -18.45
N TYR A 196 -16.00 -6.91 -18.63
CA TYR A 196 -15.40 -5.80 -19.36
C TYR A 196 -15.76 -5.87 -20.86
N SER A 197 -16.24 -4.76 -21.41
CA SER A 197 -16.37 -4.52 -22.85
C SER A 197 -16.13 -3.05 -23.15
N PHE A 198 -15.85 -2.68 -24.40
CA PHE A 198 -15.69 -1.27 -24.79
C PHE A 198 -16.97 -0.46 -24.53
N GLU A 199 -18.14 -1.05 -24.77
CA GLU A 199 -19.45 -0.45 -24.53
C GLU A 199 -19.67 -0.25 -23.03
N ALA A 200 -19.37 -1.26 -22.21
CA ALA A 200 -19.48 -1.15 -20.76
C ALA A 200 -18.51 -0.10 -20.20
N ALA A 201 -17.28 -0.05 -20.71
CA ALA A 201 -16.30 0.97 -20.35
C ALA A 201 -16.78 2.38 -20.74
N PHE A 202 -17.37 2.55 -21.92
CA PHE A 202 -17.95 3.82 -22.36
C PHE A 202 -19.10 4.27 -21.44
N GLU A 203 -20.00 3.36 -21.05
CA GLU A 203 -21.04 3.64 -20.06
C GLU A 203 -20.45 4.07 -18.71
N ALA A 204 -19.44 3.36 -18.22
CA ALA A 204 -18.78 3.66 -16.95
C ALA A 204 -18.06 5.03 -16.94
N LEU A 205 -17.54 5.47 -18.09
CA LEU A 205 -16.99 6.82 -18.22
C LEU A 205 -18.05 7.91 -18.09
N GLY A 206 -19.31 7.63 -18.44
CA GLY A 206 -20.44 8.54 -18.20
C GLY A 206 -20.80 8.69 -16.72
N SER A 207 -20.41 7.72 -15.89
CA SER A 207 -20.61 7.71 -14.43
C SER A 207 -19.35 8.03 -13.64
N LEU A 208 -18.33 8.63 -14.27
CA LEU A 208 -17.05 8.96 -13.62
C LEU A 208 -17.32 9.89 -12.42
N GLN A 209 -17.20 9.35 -11.22
CA GLN A 209 -17.31 10.11 -9.99
C GLN A 209 -15.92 10.42 -9.44
N PHE A 210 -15.76 11.64 -8.94
CA PHE A 210 -14.62 12.01 -8.12
C PHE A 210 -14.81 11.41 -6.72
N VAL A 211 -14.51 10.13 -6.59
CA VAL A 211 -14.28 9.53 -5.28
C VAL A 211 -12.91 10.02 -4.83
N GLY A 212 -12.78 10.53 -3.60
CA GLY A 212 -11.46 10.91 -3.06
C GLY A 212 -10.48 9.73 -3.15
N ALA A 213 -9.18 10.02 -3.29
CA ALA A 213 -8.19 8.94 -3.34
C ALA A 213 -8.35 8.01 -2.13
N LYS A 214 -7.91 6.75 -2.29
CA LYS A 214 -7.74 5.86 -1.14
C LYS A 214 -6.94 6.64 -0.09
N GLY A 215 -7.44 6.64 1.15
CA GLY A 215 -6.73 7.22 2.27
C GLY A 215 -5.32 6.66 2.34
N GLY A 216 -4.38 7.49 2.77
CA GLY A 216 -2.99 7.05 2.94
C GLY A 216 -2.82 6.01 4.04
N TYR A 217 -1.63 5.40 4.07
CA TYR A 217 -1.24 4.45 5.11
C TYR A 217 -1.08 5.14 6.47
N THR A 218 -1.38 4.41 7.53
CA THR A 218 -1.41 4.97 8.89
C THR A 218 -0.07 4.88 9.60
N SER A 219 0.82 3.99 9.14
CA SER A 219 2.15 3.79 9.70
C SER A 219 3.20 3.63 8.60
N LEU A 220 4.46 3.89 8.98
CA LEU A 220 5.63 3.63 8.14
C LEU A 220 5.70 2.15 7.73
N GLU A 221 5.53 1.25 8.69
CA GLU A 221 5.65 -0.19 8.45
C GLU A 221 4.58 -0.71 7.47
N GLU A 222 3.33 -0.26 7.63
CA GLU A 222 2.25 -0.58 6.68
C GLU A 222 2.61 -0.12 5.26
N ALA A 223 3.13 1.10 5.12
CA ALA A 223 3.56 1.63 3.83
C ALA A 223 4.70 0.80 3.23
N LEU A 224 5.75 0.51 4.00
CA LEU A 224 6.91 -0.27 3.54
C LEU A 224 6.49 -1.67 3.10
N VAL A 225 5.66 -2.37 3.88
CA VAL A 225 5.13 -3.68 3.52
C VAL A 225 4.34 -3.63 2.20
N CYS A 226 3.55 -2.58 1.99
CA CYS A 226 2.70 -2.49 0.80
C CYS A 226 3.47 -2.11 -0.47
N VAL A 227 4.55 -1.32 -0.39
CA VAL A 227 5.18 -0.72 -1.59
C VAL A 227 6.62 -1.14 -1.84
N SER A 228 7.33 -1.64 -0.82
CA SER A 228 8.70 -2.13 -0.98
C SER A 228 8.73 -3.41 -1.83
N ASN A 229 9.92 -3.75 -2.32
CA ASN A 229 10.15 -5.04 -3.00
C ASN A 229 10.60 -6.14 -2.00
N ARG A 230 10.50 -5.91 -0.69
CA ARG A 230 10.81 -6.92 0.32
C ARG A 230 9.86 -8.10 0.14
N GLU A 231 10.38 -9.32 0.24
CA GLU A 231 9.50 -10.50 0.27
C GLU A 231 8.77 -10.50 1.61
N ILE A 232 7.46 -10.26 1.59
CA ILE A 232 6.64 -10.21 2.80
C ILE A 232 5.66 -11.37 2.81
N GLU A 233 5.69 -12.17 3.87
CA GLU A 233 4.70 -13.22 4.08
C GLU A 233 3.34 -12.59 4.39
N TYR A 234 2.30 -13.08 3.71
CA TYR A 234 0.94 -12.58 3.89
C TYR A 234 -0.10 -13.67 3.69
N PHE A 235 -1.30 -13.46 4.22
CA PHE A 235 -2.45 -14.30 3.95
C PHE A 235 -3.73 -13.48 3.92
N GLU A 236 -4.81 -14.10 3.43
CA GLU A 236 -6.13 -13.48 3.33
C GLU A 236 -7.10 -14.23 4.23
N SER A 237 -7.84 -13.49 5.06
CA SER A 237 -8.84 -14.04 5.97
C SER A 237 -10.02 -13.07 6.05
N ASP A 238 -11.23 -13.57 5.80
CA ASP A 238 -12.48 -12.80 5.86
C ASP A 238 -12.48 -11.51 5.00
N GLY A 239 -11.87 -11.58 3.82
CA GLY A 239 -11.76 -10.43 2.90
C GLY A 239 -10.74 -9.36 3.31
N GLN A 240 -10.02 -9.57 4.41
CA GLN A 240 -8.93 -8.72 4.87
C GLN A 240 -7.57 -9.35 4.58
N VAL A 241 -6.58 -8.52 4.27
CA VAL A 241 -5.19 -8.95 4.05
C VAL A 241 -4.41 -8.74 5.34
N PHE A 242 -3.66 -9.77 5.75
CA PHE A 242 -2.75 -9.72 6.88
C PHE A 242 -1.33 -9.96 6.38
N ALA A 243 -0.40 -9.08 6.72
CA ALA A 243 1.01 -9.21 6.35
C ALA A 243 1.87 -9.34 7.59
N LYS A 244 3.01 -10.01 7.48
CA LYS A 244 3.97 -10.17 8.56
C LYS A 244 4.73 -8.86 8.76
N LEU A 245 4.43 -8.16 9.86
CA LEU A 245 5.13 -6.99 10.37
C LEU A 245 5.92 -7.45 11.60
N ASP A 246 7.26 -7.35 11.53
CA ASP A 246 8.17 -7.95 12.50
C ASP A 246 7.87 -9.45 12.74
N GLU A 247 7.37 -9.81 13.93
CA GLU A 247 7.03 -11.18 14.33
C GLU A 247 5.53 -11.47 14.36
N THR A 248 4.69 -10.50 13.96
CA THR A 248 3.23 -10.63 14.04
C THR A 248 2.56 -10.33 12.70
N PHE A 249 1.43 -10.99 12.45
CA PHE A 249 0.62 -10.67 11.28
C PHE A 249 -0.40 -9.60 11.63
N GLU A 250 -0.27 -8.44 10.98
CA GLU A 250 -1.15 -7.28 11.17
C GLU A 250 -2.01 -7.02 9.93
N PRO A 251 -3.22 -6.46 10.11
CA PRO A 251 -4.07 -6.09 8.99
C PRO A 251 -3.45 -4.94 8.18
N VAL A 252 -3.42 -5.07 6.85
CA VAL A 252 -2.89 -4.06 5.94
C VAL A 252 -3.94 -3.61 4.92
N GLY A 253 -3.90 -2.34 4.51
CA GLY A 253 -4.86 -1.77 3.56
C GLY A 253 -4.73 -2.26 2.10
N ALA A 254 -3.66 -3.00 1.77
CA ALA A 254 -3.40 -3.54 0.44
C ALA A 254 -2.52 -4.80 0.51
N LYS A 255 -2.53 -5.61 -0.56
CA LYS A 255 -1.62 -6.75 -0.70
C LYS A 255 -0.17 -6.26 -0.83
N PRO A 256 0.81 -6.89 -0.15
CA PRO A 256 2.21 -6.57 -0.34
C PRO A 256 2.62 -6.71 -1.81
N LYS A 257 3.42 -5.76 -2.31
CA LYS A 257 3.87 -5.75 -3.71
C LYS A 257 4.66 -7.00 -4.09
N ASN A 258 5.55 -7.45 -3.19
CA ASN A 258 6.28 -8.71 -3.31
C ASN A 258 5.83 -9.69 -2.20
N GLY A 259 4.54 -9.99 -2.18
CA GLY A 259 3.93 -10.86 -1.18
C GLY A 259 4.17 -12.35 -1.45
N LYS A 260 4.63 -13.08 -0.43
CA LYS A 260 4.64 -14.54 -0.39
C LYS A 260 3.39 -15.03 0.34
N LEU A 261 2.47 -15.64 -0.41
CA LEU A 261 1.25 -16.20 0.17
C LEU A 261 1.63 -17.37 1.09
N VAL A 262 1.30 -17.26 2.37
CA VAL A 262 1.45 -18.33 3.35
C VAL A 262 0.08 -18.90 3.70
N SER A 263 0.02 -20.21 3.91
CA SER A 263 -1.21 -20.84 4.36
C SER A 263 -1.32 -20.76 5.88
N LEU A 264 -2.55 -20.78 6.42
CA LEU A 264 -2.77 -20.92 7.86
C LEU A 264 -2.11 -22.21 8.41
N ALA A 265 -1.91 -23.23 7.58
CA ALA A 265 -1.24 -24.46 7.96
C ALA A 265 0.27 -24.29 8.19
N ASP A 266 0.91 -23.39 7.44
CA ASP A 266 2.31 -23.05 7.63
C ASP A 266 2.50 -22.22 8.91
N MET A 267 1.53 -21.38 9.23
CA MET A 267 1.53 -20.52 10.42
C MET A 267 1.21 -21.27 11.71
N PHE A 268 0.18 -22.13 11.67
CA PHE A 268 -0.32 -22.86 12.83
C PHE A 268 -0.13 -24.36 12.61
N LYS A 269 1.10 -24.83 12.82
CA LYS A 269 1.45 -26.24 12.66
C LYS A 269 0.46 -27.12 13.44
N ASP A 270 0.02 -28.19 12.76
CA ASP A 270 -0.91 -29.20 13.28
C ASP A 270 -2.32 -28.71 13.64
N GLY A 271 -2.67 -27.45 13.31
CA GLY A 271 -3.96 -26.83 13.62
C GLY A 271 -4.18 -26.65 15.12
N LEU A 272 -3.10 -26.47 15.88
CA LEU A 272 -3.13 -26.34 17.35
C LEU A 272 -3.28 -24.88 17.79
N PHE A 273 -4.21 -24.68 18.73
CA PHE A 273 -4.55 -23.39 19.31
C PHE A 273 -4.72 -23.52 20.81
N TYR A 274 -4.58 -22.42 21.55
CA TYR A 274 -4.64 -22.43 23.01
C TYR A 274 -5.66 -21.42 23.51
N LYS A 275 -6.30 -21.73 24.64
CA LYS A 275 -7.24 -20.82 25.29
C LYS A 275 -7.10 -20.86 26.80
N VAL A 276 -7.04 -19.68 27.43
CA VAL A 276 -7.19 -19.54 28.88
C VAL A 276 -8.66 -19.67 29.25
N VAL A 277 -8.95 -20.57 30.18
CA VAL A 277 -10.30 -20.92 30.64
C VAL A 277 -10.35 -20.91 32.17
N LYS A 278 -11.54 -20.77 32.75
CA LYS A 278 -11.77 -20.95 34.18
C LYS A 278 -11.94 -22.43 34.49
N LYS A 279 -11.19 -22.96 35.45
CA LYS A 279 -11.30 -24.36 35.92
C LYS A 279 -12.12 -24.41 37.20
N ASP A 280 -13.26 -25.08 37.16
CA ASP A 280 -14.13 -25.33 38.32
C ASP A 280 -14.30 -26.85 38.49
N GLY A 281 -13.38 -27.47 39.24
CA GLY A 281 -13.32 -28.94 39.38
C GLY A 281 -12.94 -29.61 38.06
N GLU A 282 -13.83 -30.46 37.51
CA GLU A 282 -13.64 -31.13 36.22
C GLU A 282 -14.13 -30.30 35.01
N TYR A 283 -14.72 -29.12 35.25
CA TYR A 283 -15.29 -28.30 34.20
C TYR A 283 -14.36 -27.15 33.81
N TYR A 284 -14.17 -26.96 32.51
CA TYR A 284 -13.47 -25.81 31.93
C TYR A 284 -14.50 -24.85 31.33
N ARG A 285 -14.50 -23.58 31.73
CA ARG A 285 -15.48 -22.59 31.29
C ARG A 285 -14.82 -21.39 30.64
N SER A 286 -15.50 -20.78 29.67
CA SER A 286 -15.02 -19.50 29.14
C SER A 286 -15.01 -18.43 30.22
N ILE A 287 -13.94 -17.64 30.27
CA ILE A 287 -13.78 -16.53 31.24
C ILE A 287 -14.88 -15.49 31.05
N TYR A 288 -15.20 -15.16 29.80
CA TYR A 288 -16.18 -14.13 29.45
C TYR A 288 -17.61 -14.68 29.27
N TYR A 289 -17.74 -15.96 28.92
CA TYR A 289 -19.03 -16.62 28.70
C TYR A 289 -19.17 -17.84 29.62
N THR A 290 -19.50 -17.61 30.89
CA THR A 290 -19.49 -18.63 31.96
C THR A 290 -20.41 -19.83 31.73
N ASN A 291 -21.39 -19.69 30.82
CA ASN A 291 -22.27 -20.78 30.38
C ASN A 291 -21.65 -21.67 29.29
N PHE A 292 -20.57 -21.22 28.66
CA PHE A 292 -19.84 -21.99 27.66
C PHE A 292 -18.82 -22.90 28.34
N VAL A 293 -18.99 -24.21 28.18
CA VAL A 293 -18.16 -25.24 28.81
C VAL A 293 -17.32 -25.93 27.73
N TYR A 294 -16.01 -26.01 27.96
CA TYR A 294 -15.08 -26.83 27.21
C TYR A 294 -14.98 -28.19 27.92
N LYS A 295 -15.19 -29.27 27.18
CA LYS A 295 -15.02 -30.63 27.70
C LYS A 295 -13.96 -31.34 26.85
N ILE A 296 -12.98 -31.91 27.53
CA ILE A 296 -11.88 -32.64 26.89
C ILE A 296 -12.44 -33.81 26.08
N GLY A 297 -11.98 -33.97 24.83
CA GLY A 297 -12.44 -34.98 23.89
C GLY A 297 -13.72 -34.63 23.13
N GLU A 298 -14.34 -33.47 23.40
CA GLU A 298 -15.54 -33.03 22.68
C GLU A 298 -15.22 -31.96 21.62
N VAL A 299 -16.03 -31.97 20.57
CA VAL A 299 -16.06 -30.90 19.58
C VAL A 299 -16.99 -29.80 20.07
N VAL A 300 -16.48 -28.59 20.14
CA VAL A 300 -17.23 -27.40 20.54
C VAL A 300 -17.37 -26.46 19.35
N SER A 301 -18.55 -25.87 19.19
CA SER A 301 -18.85 -24.85 18.19
C SER A 301 -19.59 -23.71 18.86
N SER A 302 -19.24 -22.46 18.57
CA SER A 302 -19.96 -21.32 19.12
C SER A 302 -21.16 -20.95 18.23
N LYS A 303 -22.35 -20.82 18.82
CA LYS A 303 -23.53 -20.25 18.13
C LYS A 303 -23.50 -18.71 18.09
N SER A 304 -22.70 -18.05 18.92
CA SER A 304 -22.39 -16.61 18.93
C SER A 304 -21.58 -16.24 20.20
N PRO A 305 -20.54 -15.39 20.14
CA PRO A 305 -19.60 -15.17 19.04
C PRO A 305 -18.45 -16.19 19.14
N TYR A 306 -17.61 -16.28 18.11
CA TYR A 306 -16.49 -17.22 17.93
C TYR A 306 -15.70 -17.61 19.20
N ILE A 307 -15.02 -18.75 19.14
CA ILE A 307 -14.10 -19.18 20.20
C ILE A 307 -12.78 -18.42 20.04
N PHE A 308 -12.57 -17.39 20.84
CA PHE A 308 -11.30 -16.65 20.88
C PHE A 308 -10.16 -17.55 21.38
N VAL A 309 -9.05 -17.58 20.66
CA VAL A 309 -7.88 -18.40 20.96
C VAL A 309 -6.60 -17.60 20.74
N CYS A 310 -5.47 -18.19 21.09
CA CYS A 310 -4.15 -17.64 20.84
C CYS A 310 -3.20 -18.73 20.33
N SER A 311 -2.09 -18.30 19.71
CA SER A 311 -0.99 -19.17 19.32
C SER A 311 -0.25 -19.71 20.55
N ARG A 312 0.64 -20.68 20.33
CA ARG A 312 1.54 -21.18 21.38
C ARG A 312 2.40 -20.08 21.97
N ASP A 313 2.89 -19.16 21.15
CA ASP A 313 3.86 -18.14 21.58
C ASP A 313 3.20 -17.01 22.38
N SER A 314 1.89 -16.79 22.19
CA SER A 314 1.16 -15.70 22.86
C SER A 314 0.39 -16.14 24.13
N ILE A 315 0.21 -17.45 24.36
CA ILE A 315 -0.57 -17.95 25.50
C ILE A 315 0.07 -17.64 26.85
N ALA A 316 1.40 -17.68 26.97
CA ALA A 316 2.10 -17.44 28.24
C ALA A 316 1.83 -16.01 28.76
N ASN A 317 1.97 -15.02 27.87
CA ASN A 317 1.65 -13.62 28.19
C ASN A 317 0.17 -13.45 28.53
N ARG A 318 -0.74 -14.02 27.73
CA ARG A 318 -2.19 -13.93 28.00
C ARG A 318 -2.56 -14.59 29.33
N TYR A 319 -1.92 -15.71 29.69
CA TYR A 319 -2.10 -16.37 30.98
C TYR A 319 -1.65 -15.47 32.14
N LYS A 320 -0.51 -14.77 32.04
CA LYS A 320 -0.01 -13.86 33.08
C LYS A 320 -0.96 -12.68 33.36
N HIS A 321 -1.54 -12.08 32.32
CA HIS A 321 -2.42 -10.91 32.45
C HIS A 321 -3.84 -11.21 32.96
N GLU A 322 -4.26 -12.47 33.01
CA GLU A 322 -5.58 -12.86 33.51
C GLU A 322 -5.63 -12.93 35.06
N PHE A 323 -6.48 -12.11 35.68
CA PHE A 323 -6.57 -11.94 37.15
C PHE A 323 -7.29 -13.09 37.89
N ASN A 324 -7.71 -14.15 37.19
CA ASN A 324 -8.51 -15.22 37.79
C ASN A 324 -7.64 -16.24 38.53
N LYS A 325 -7.97 -16.52 39.80
CA LYS A 325 -7.24 -17.49 40.66
C LYS A 325 -7.45 -18.96 40.25
N HIS A 326 -8.47 -19.26 39.46
CA HIS A 326 -8.81 -20.62 39.01
C HIS A 326 -8.77 -20.71 37.48
N LYS A 327 -7.61 -20.46 36.89
CA LYS A 327 -7.40 -20.50 35.43
C LYS A 327 -6.60 -21.73 35.01
N ALA A 328 -6.92 -22.27 33.84
CA ALA A 328 -6.22 -23.35 33.18
C ALA A 328 -6.05 -23.02 31.69
N ILE A 329 -5.15 -23.71 31.01
CA ILE A 329 -4.98 -23.63 29.56
C ILE A 329 -5.54 -24.91 28.96
N VAL A 330 -6.38 -24.78 27.92
CA VAL A 330 -6.82 -25.92 27.11
C VAL A 330 -6.20 -25.84 25.72
N GLU A 331 -5.74 -26.98 25.24
CA GLU A 331 -5.30 -27.18 23.86
C GLU A 331 -6.50 -27.52 22.99
N LEU A 332 -6.60 -26.82 21.87
CA LEU A 332 -7.70 -26.90 20.93
C LEU A 332 -7.13 -27.26 19.56
N ARG A 333 -7.81 -28.12 18.82
CA ARG A 333 -7.49 -28.44 17.44
C ARG A 333 -8.62 -28.03 16.52
N ALA A 334 -8.33 -27.34 15.42
CA ALA A 334 -9.34 -26.94 14.45
C ALA A 334 -8.89 -27.20 13.01
N ASP A 335 -9.88 -27.44 12.14
CA ASP A 335 -9.68 -27.41 10.70
C ASP A 335 -9.45 -25.95 10.26
N TYR A 336 -8.61 -25.72 9.25
CA TYR A 336 -8.25 -24.36 8.84
C TYR A 336 -9.45 -23.54 8.30
N ASP A 337 -10.49 -24.20 7.78
CA ASP A 337 -11.74 -23.57 7.34
C ASP A 337 -12.56 -22.98 8.51
N ASP A 338 -12.31 -23.48 9.72
CA ASP A 338 -12.92 -23.00 10.96
C ASP A 338 -12.11 -21.87 11.62
N VAL A 339 -10.90 -21.57 11.12
CA VAL A 339 -10.06 -20.49 11.63
C VAL A 339 -10.50 -19.16 11.02
N VAL A 340 -10.68 -18.15 11.87
CA VAL A 340 -10.96 -16.77 11.49
C VAL A 340 -9.90 -15.89 12.12
N TYR A 341 -9.11 -15.24 11.28
CA TYR A 341 -8.09 -14.29 11.71
C TYR A 341 -8.59 -12.86 11.51
N GLY A 342 -8.48 -12.05 12.56
CA GLY A 342 -8.88 -10.64 12.61
C GLY A 342 -7.94 -9.87 13.53
N SER A 343 -8.47 -8.89 14.27
CA SER A 343 -7.76 -8.30 15.42
C SER A 343 -7.44 -9.31 16.52
N GLU A 344 -8.15 -10.44 16.55
CA GLU A 344 -7.88 -11.59 17.42
C GLU A 344 -8.10 -12.88 16.63
N LEU A 345 -7.34 -13.92 16.98
CA LEU A 345 -7.47 -15.26 16.43
C LEU A 345 -8.70 -15.96 17.02
N LYS A 346 -9.56 -16.50 16.14
CA LYS A 346 -10.88 -17.03 16.49
C LYS A 346 -11.15 -18.34 15.77
N LEU A 347 -11.94 -19.22 16.39
CA LEU A 347 -12.38 -20.48 15.82
C LEU A 347 -13.92 -20.54 15.76
N LYS A 348 -14.48 -20.98 14.64
CA LYS A 348 -15.91 -21.33 14.49
C LYS A 348 -16.23 -22.62 15.26
N LYS A 349 -15.32 -23.58 15.15
CA LYS A 349 -15.44 -24.93 15.72
C LYS A 349 -14.05 -25.48 16.02
N CYS A 350 -13.93 -26.25 17.09
CA CYS A 350 -12.68 -26.93 17.44
C CYS A 350 -12.93 -28.16 18.31
N HIS A 351 -11.95 -29.07 18.34
CA HIS A 351 -11.88 -30.20 19.24
C HIS A 351 -11.04 -29.84 20.46
N VAL A 352 -11.56 -30.04 21.67
CA VAL A 352 -10.82 -29.81 22.91
C VAL A 352 -9.94 -31.02 23.17
N VAL A 353 -8.61 -30.87 23.07
CA VAL A 353 -7.67 -32.00 23.10
C VAL A 353 -7.33 -32.40 24.52
N ARG A 354 -6.86 -31.46 25.34
CA ARG A 354 -6.38 -31.69 26.71
C ARG A 354 -6.26 -30.39 27.49
N GLU A 355 -6.08 -30.51 28.80
CA GLU A 355 -5.50 -29.46 29.64
C GLU A 355 -3.98 -29.44 29.48
N CYS A 356 -3.38 -28.25 29.43
CA CYS A 356 -1.94 -28.05 29.39
C CYS A 356 -1.41 -27.55 30.73
N ASP A 357 -0.18 -27.94 31.06
CA ASP A 357 0.56 -27.34 32.17
C ASP A 357 1.18 -26.01 31.71
N ILE A 358 1.19 -25.00 32.58
CA ILE A 358 1.76 -23.68 32.25
C ILE A 358 3.26 -23.75 31.98
N SER A 359 3.97 -24.68 32.63
CA SER A 359 5.41 -24.90 32.44
C SER A 359 5.77 -25.31 31.00
N GLU A 360 4.81 -25.83 30.22
CA GLU A 360 4.98 -26.12 28.79
C GLU A 360 5.22 -24.86 27.93
N PHE A 361 4.91 -23.67 28.48
CA PHE A 361 4.95 -22.39 27.76
C PHE A 361 5.92 -21.36 28.39
N GLU A 362 6.39 -21.59 29.63
CA GLU A 362 7.30 -20.68 30.33
C GLU A 362 8.75 -20.70 29.78
N GLN A 363 9.12 -21.71 29.01
CA GLN A 363 10.46 -21.84 28.39
C GLN A 363 10.66 -20.97 27.13
N LEU A 364 9.64 -20.22 26.68
CA LEU A 364 9.69 -19.43 25.44
C LEU A 364 10.25 -18.01 25.61
N GLU A 365 10.39 -17.50 26.84
CA GLU A 365 10.94 -16.16 27.10
C GLU A 365 12.49 -16.11 27.10
N ASP A 366 13.17 -17.20 27.49
CA ASP A 366 14.64 -17.22 27.60
C ASP A 366 15.37 -17.37 26.23
N SER A 367 14.63 -17.60 25.14
CA SER A 367 15.19 -17.68 23.78
C SER A 367 15.01 -16.41 22.94
N ALA A 368 14.44 -15.35 23.52
CA ALA A 368 14.17 -14.08 22.84
C ALA A 368 14.91 -12.87 23.50
N ALA A 369 16.00 -13.11 24.22
CA ALA A 369 16.86 -12.10 24.83
C ALA A 369 18.21 -11.94 24.11
#